data_AF-A0AAE8MS38-F1
#
_entry.id   AF-A0AAE8MS38-F1
#
_cell.length_a   1.000
_cell.length_b   1.000
_cell.length_c   1.000
_cell.angle_alpha   90.00
_cell.angle_beta   90.00
_cell.angle_gamma   90.00
#
_symmetry.space_group_name_H-M   'P 1'
#
loop_
_entity.id
_entity.type
_entity.pdbx_description
1 polymer ?
#
loop_
_entity_poly.entity_id
_entity_poly.type
_entity_poly.pdbx_seq_one_letter_code
_entity_poly.pdbx_strand_id
1 'polypeptide(L)'
;MGRYAGIKLSINHLDLDLDHYAAFTSALSKLLSSETAETTYAEIIDGAPIADTWYRYVGSAMTSSKIMSSSVRVAQAYQDAPVGSRAFKLRLIEMAAITCHDLGARLFRESDGGFYKDYHAWKPEPTVRVPFGSSELVLEEWPDPPPAVFSHASYRDFDQHPEGIADMVGYWVEGQIFGGVVVFDRGADDTGCNDVFIHPFNPRRLLFQLSEVQINRFCDFCLASNTAGDSTPENPIVIKEELHTRCRSWRRGVPGASIPGTP
;
A
#
# COMPACT_ATOMS: atom_id res chain seq x y z
N MET A 1 24.03 -6.11 -27.30
CA MET A 1 24.53 -5.65 -26.00
C MET A 1 23.58 -4.58 -25.48
N GLY A 2 22.49 -5.00 -24.83
CA GLY A 2 21.46 -4.11 -24.29
C GLY A 2 21.97 -3.44 -23.03
N ARG A 3 21.90 -2.10 -23.00
CA ARG A 3 22.22 -1.30 -21.82
C ARG A 3 21.08 -1.48 -20.82
N TYR A 4 21.34 -2.20 -19.73
CA TYR A 4 20.51 -2.13 -18.54
C TYR A 4 20.60 -0.71 -18.00
N ALA A 5 19.64 0.13 -18.36
CA ALA A 5 19.45 1.42 -17.71
C ALA A 5 19.05 1.12 -16.27
N GLY A 6 19.97 1.31 -15.34
CA GLY A 6 19.75 1.09 -13.91
C GLY A 6 18.48 1.81 -13.47
N ILE A 7 17.55 1.04 -12.92
CA ILE A 7 16.31 1.52 -12.32
C ILE A 7 16.72 2.38 -11.12
N LYS A 8 16.81 3.69 -11.33
CA LYS A 8 17.17 4.65 -10.28
C LYS A 8 15.93 4.89 -9.42
N LEU A 9 15.77 4.11 -8.36
CA LEU A 9 14.79 4.37 -7.30
C LEU A 9 15.09 5.72 -6.66
N SER A 10 14.05 6.46 -6.26
CA SER A 10 14.13 7.79 -5.60
C SER A 10 14.96 7.78 -4.30
N ILE A 11 15.24 6.58 -3.79
CA ILE A 11 15.94 6.26 -2.54
C ILE A 11 17.48 6.24 -2.70
N ASN A 12 18.01 6.26 -3.93
CA ASN A 12 19.46 6.23 -4.20
C ASN A 12 20.25 7.49 -3.75
N HIS A 13 19.58 8.45 -3.10
CA HIS A 13 20.20 9.65 -2.53
C HIS A 13 20.15 9.68 -1.00
N LEU A 14 19.79 8.57 -0.35
CA LEU A 14 19.79 8.48 1.10
C LEU A 14 21.20 8.14 1.58
N ASP A 15 21.80 9.10 2.29
CA ASP A 15 23.09 8.95 2.96
C ASP A 15 22.89 8.13 4.24
N LEU A 16 22.60 6.83 4.05
CA LEU A 16 22.48 5.87 5.14
C LEU A 16 23.86 5.35 5.52
N ASP A 17 24.08 5.15 6.83
CA ASP A 17 25.25 4.38 7.27
C ASP A 17 25.17 2.92 6.81
N LEU A 18 26.30 2.22 6.93
CA LEU A 18 26.43 0.85 6.44
C LEU A 18 25.43 -0.13 7.07
N ASP A 19 25.11 0.02 8.35
CA ASP A 19 24.24 -0.91 9.08
C ASP A 19 22.78 -0.69 8.68
N HIS A 20 22.34 0.57 8.61
CA HIS A 20 21.00 0.94 8.13
C HIS A 20 20.81 0.57 6.66
N TYR A 21 21.80 0.87 5.82
CA TYR A 21 21.77 0.52 4.41
C TYR A 21 21.69 -1.01 4.22
N ALA A 22 22.49 -1.79 4.94
CA ALA A 22 22.49 -3.25 4.85
C ALA A 22 21.15 -3.84 5.30
N ALA A 23 20.63 -3.36 6.44
CA ALA A 23 19.34 -3.80 6.97
C ALA A 23 18.18 -3.50 6.01
N PHE A 24 18.12 -2.28 5.48
CA PHE A 24 17.10 -1.87 4.54
C PHE A 24 17.20 -2.61 3.20
N THR A 25 18.41 -2.77 2.66
CA THR A 25 18.64 -3.53 1.42
C THR A 25 18.25 -5.00 1.58
N SER A 26 18.57 -5.61 2.73
CA SER A 26 18.15 -6.97 3.06
C SER A 26 16.63 -7.10 3.10
N ALA A 27 15.96 -6.15 3.77
CA ALA A 27 14.51 -6.11 3.86
C ALA A 27 13.85 -6.04 2.47
N LEU A 28 14.27 -5.08 1.64
CA LEU A 28 13.75 -4.95 0.27
C LEU A 28 14.03 -6.18 -0.57
N SER A 29 15.26 -6.71 -0.54
CA SER A 29 15.62 -7.89 -1.32
C SER A 29 14.70 -9.06 -1.00
N LYS A 30 14.38 -9.29 0.28
CA LYS A 30 13.49 -10.40 0.68
C LYS A 30 12.04 -10.17 0.33
N LEU A 31 11.55 -8.94 0.52
CA LEU A 31 10.18 -8.60 0.12
C LEU A 31 9.99 -8.77 -1.39
N LEU A 32 10.92 -8.24 -2.19
CA LEU A 32 10.85 -8.31 -3.65
C LEU A 32 11.08 -9.73 -4.20
N SER A 33 11.78 -10.60 -3.46
CA SER A 33 11.97 -12.01 -3.83
C SER A 33 10.81 -12.91 -3.38
N SER A 34 9.78 -12.36 -2.74
CA SER A 34 8.60 -13.13 -2.37
C SER A 34 7.69 -13.37 -3.57
N GLU A 35 7.06 -14.54 -3.62
CA GLU A 35 6.07 -14.90 -4.65
C GLU A 35 4.92 -13.87 -4.73
N THR A 36 4.51 -13.34 -3.58
CA THR A 36 3.50 -12.28 -3.50
C THR A 36 3.96 -11.01 -4.22
N ALA A 37 5.20 -10.55 -3.99
CA ALA A 37 5.72 -9.37 -4.67
C ALA A 37 5.90 -9.61 -6.17
N GLU A 38 6.47 -10.75 -6.55
CA GLU A 38 6.64 -11.13 -7.96
C GLU A 38 5.29 -11.09 -8.71
N THR A 39 4.28 -11.76 -8.16
CA THR A 39 2.92 -11.77 -8.74
C THR A 39 2.33 -10.37 -8.80
N THR A 40 2.42 -9.60 -7.71
CA THR A 40 1.86 -8.25 -7.61
C THR A 40 2.43 -7.31 -8.67
N TYR A 41 3.75 -7.30 -8.86
CA TYR A 41 4.38 -6.44 -9.86
C TYR A 41 4.18 -6.97 -11.29
N ALA A 42 4.12 -8.28 -11.50
CA ALA A 42 3.78 -8.86 -12.79
C ALA A 42 2.37 -8.44 -13.23
N GLU A 43 1.37 -8.48 -12.32
CA GLU A 43 0.01 -8.01 -12.61
C GLU A 43 -0.02 -6.56 -13.07
N ILE A 44 0.78 -5.66 -12.46
CA ILE A 44 0.87 -4.25 -12.87
C ILE A 44 1.44 -4.10 -14.28
N ILE A 45 2.47 -4.87 -14.59
CA ILE A 45 3.09 -4.86 -15.92
C ILE A 45 2.11 -5.40 -16.96
N ASP A 46 1.40 -6.47 -16.63
CA ASP A 46 0.38 -7.06 -17.50
C ASP A 46 -0.85 -6.15 -17.63
N GLY A 47 -1.19 -5.34 -16.63
CA GLY A 47 -2.41 -4.53 -16.62
C GLY A 47 -3.68 -5.35 -16.30
N ALA A 48 -3.51 -6.58 -15.80
CA ALA A 48 -4.59 -7.50 -15.50
C ALA A 48 -4.41 -8.18 -14.12
N PRO A 49 -5.25 -7.87 -13.13
CA PRO A 49 -5.26 -8.61 -11.87
C PRO A 49 -5.74 -10.04 -12.08
N ILE A 50 -5.20 -11.02 -11.34
CA ILE A 50 -5.78 -12.37 -11.32
C ILE A 50 -7.16 -12.35 -10.64
N ALA A 51 -7.98 -13.37 -10.91
CA ALA A 51 -9.35 -13.42 -10.38
C ALA A 51 -9.44 -13.28 -8.84
N ASP A 52 -8.48 -13.86 -8.10
CA ASP A 52 -8.45 -13.76 -6.63
C ASP A 52 -8.21 -12.32 -6.13
N THR A 53 -7.39 -11.54 -6.82
CA THR A 53 -7.12 -10.14 -6.47
C THR A 53 -8.28 -9.23 -6.85
N TRP A 54 -8.97 -9.55 -7.96
CA TRP A 54 -10.19 -8.86 -8.38
C TRP A 54 -11.35 -8.98 -7.37
N TYR A 55 -11.61 -10.13 -6.75
CA TYR A 55 -12.78 -10.26 -5.87
C TYR A 55 -12.66 -9.51 -4.53
N ARG A 56 -11.45 -9.14 -4.09
CA ARG A 56 -11.21 -8.29 -2.89
C ARG A 56 -11.60 -6.82 -3.10
N TYR A 57 -11.96 -6.45 -4.32
CA TYR A 57 -12.17 -5.07 -4.82
C TYR A 57 -13.56 -4.46 -4.53
N VAL A 58 -14.59 -5.26 -4.26
CA VAL A 58 -15.99 -4.78 -4.30
C VAL A 58 -16.46 -4.26 -2.92
N GLY A 59 -16.17 -2.99 -2.59
CA GLY A 59 -16.74 -2.37 -1.39
C GLY A 59 -16.39 -0.90 -1.13
N SER A 60 -17.34 0.00 -1.40
CA SER A 60 -17.51 1.41 -0.95
C SER A 60 -16.27 2.31 -0.78
N ALA A 61 -16.19 3.35 -1.63
CA ALA A 61 -15.17 4.40 -1.62
C ALA A 61 -15.18 5.27 -0.34
N MET A 62 -14.00 5.70 0.09
CA MET A 62 -13.80 6.76 1.07
C MET A 62 -12.56 7.58 0.75
N THR A 63 -12.63 8.87 1.08
CA THR A 63 -11.57 9.84 0.97
C THR A 63 -10.48 9.61 2.01
N SER A 64 -9.23 9.51 1.55
CA SER A 64 -8.04 9.24 2.37
C SER A 64 -7.15 10.47 2.44
N SER A 65 -7.15 11.16 3.57
CA SER A 65 -6.27 12.31 3.79
C SER A 65 -4.80 11.85 3.94
N LYS A 66 -3.98 12.23 2.95
CA LYS A 66 -2.52 12.44 2.98
C LYS A 66 -1.71 11.46 3.86
N ILE A 67 -1.30 10.31 3.30
CA ILE A 67 -0.48 9.30 4.01
C ILE A 67 1.03 9.34 3.67
N MET A 68 1.45 9.97 2.56
CA MET A 68 2.88 10.03 2.24
C MET A 68 3.60 11.19 2.93
N SER A 69 4.33 10.83 3.99
CA SER A 69 5.44 11.63 4.52
C SER A 69 6.57 11.71 3.49
N SER A 70 7.30 12.82 3.43
CA SER A 70 8.43 12.99 2.50
C SER A 70 9.52 11.95 2.76
N SER A 71 9.92 11.18 1.75
CA SER A 71 10.88 10.06 1.86
C SER A 71 12.21 10.46 2.51
N VAL A 72 12.67 11.71 2.33
CA VAL A 72 13.89 12.24 2.96
C VAL A 72 13.79 12.28 4.49
N ARG A 73 12.66 12.73 5.02
CA ARG A 73 12.45 12.83 6.48
C ARG A 73 12.35 11.45 7.12
N VAL A 74 11.68 10.52 6.44
CA VAL A 74 11.54 9.14 6.91
C VAL A 74 12.90 8.47 6.96
N ALA A 75 13.70 8.63 5.91
CA ALA A 75 15.04 8.07 5.86
C ALA A 75 15.98 8.66 6.91
N GLN A 76 15.92 9.97 7.16
CA GLN A 76 16.68 10.57 8.26
C GLN A 76 16.22 10.00 9.61
N ALA A 77 14.91 9.89 9.85
CA ALA A 77 14.40 9.31 11.09
C ALA A 77 14.71 7.82 11.24
N TYR A 78 14.87 7.10 10.12
CA TYR A 78 15.39 5.73 10.11
C TYR A 78 16.86 5.71 10.51
N GLN A 79 17.68 6.56 9.90
CA GLN A 79 19.11 6.72 10.17
C GLN A 79 19.41 7.14 11.63
N ASP A 80 18.54 7.96 12.22
CA ASP A 80 18.69 8.44 13.59
C ASP A 80 18.27 7.39 14.63
N ALA A 81 17.56 6.32 14.22
CA ALA A 81 17.03 5.32 15.13
C ALA A 81 18.10 4.25 15.44
N PRO A 82 18.44 3.98 16.72
CA PRO A 82 19.45 2.99 17.05
C PRO A 82 19.09 1.60 16.48
N VAL A 83 20.03 0.96 15.79
CA VAL A 83 19.83 -0.36 15.16
C VAL A 83 19.30 -1.37 16.18
N GLY A 84 18.25 -2.11 15.79
CA GLY A 84 17.59 -3.10 16.64
C GLY A 84 16.60 -2.52 17.65
N SER A 85 16.58 -1.20 17.86
CA SER A 85 15.56 -0.54 18.68
C SER A 85 14.16 -0.67 18.06
N ARG A 86 13.12 -0.44 18.88
CA ARG A 86 11.74 -0.39 18.39
C ARG A 86 11.54 0.70 17.33
N ALA A 87 12.13 1.88 17.54
CA ALA A 87 12.05 2.99 16.60
C ALA A 87 12.64 2.58 15.23
N PHE A 88 13.79 1.91 15.24
CA PHE A 88 14.42 1.38 14.04
C PHE A 88 13.51 0.39 13.31
N LYS A 89 12.88 -0.55 14.04
CA LYS A 89 11.98 -1.55 13.48
C LYS A 89 10.76 -0.91 12.80
N LEU A 90 10.15 0.08 13.44
CA LEU A 90 9.01 0.80 12.86
C LEU A 90 9.41 1.60 11.61
N ARG A 91 10.56 2.29 11.66
CA ARG A 91 11.08 3.03 10.50
C ARG A 91 11.53 2.12 9.36
N LEU A 92 12.00 0.90 9.65
CA LEU A 92 12.29 -0.11 8.63
C LEU A 92 11.01 -0.54 7.89
N ILE A 93 9.92 -0.80 8.63
CA ILE A 93 8.60 -1.11 8.03
C ILE A 93 8.12 0.07 7.18
N GLU A 94 8.27 1.31 7.67
CA GLU A 94 7.89 2.52 6.94
C GLU A 94 8.66 2.70 5.64
N MET A 95 9.99 2.58 5.69
CA MET A 95 10.85 2.64 4.50
C MET A 95 10.50 1.54 3.50
N ALA A 96 10.25 0.32 3.95
CA ALA A 96 9.85 -0.78 3.09
C ALA A 96 8.49 -0.53 2.42
N ALA A 97 7.49 -0.08 3.18
CA ALA A 97 6.15 0.21 2.68
C ALA A 97 6.17 1.32 1.62
N ILE A 98 6.83 2.45 1.90
CA ILE A 98 6.99 3.56 0.95
C ILE A 98 7.69 3.09 -0.32
N THR A 99 8.73 2.26 -0.21
CA THR A 99 9.47 1.80 -1.38
C THR A 99 8.62 0.88 -2.27
N CYS A 100 7.89 -0.06 -1.67
CA CYS A 100 6.98 -0.93 -2.40
C CYS A 100 5.87 -0.14 -3.08
N HIS A 101 5.30 0.85 -2.39
CA HIS A 101 4.32 1.78 -2.94
C HIS A 101 4.89 2.51 -4.17
N ASP A 102 6.03 3.17 -4.00
CA ASP A 102 6.71 3.95 -5.05
C ASP A 102 7.08 3.07 -6.26
N LEU A 103 7.51 1.83 -6.01
CA LEU A 103 7.78 0.84 -7.07
C LEU A 103 6.53 0.52 -7.87
N GLY A 104 5.41 0.25 -7.20
CA GLY A 104 4.12 -0.03 -7.85
C GLY A 104 3.64 1.14 -8.70
N ALA A 105 3.59 2.33 -8.11
CA ALA A 105 3.21 3.57 -8.77
C ALA A 105 4.10 3.85 -10.00
N ARG A 106 5.41 3.64 -9.86
CA ARG A 106 6.37 3.83 -10.95
C ARG A 106 6.19 2.81 -12.06
N LEU A 107 6.09 1.52 -11.74
CA LEU A 107 5.90 0.47 -12.73
C LEU A 107 4.63 0.69 -13.54
N PHE A 108 3.53 1.07 -12.87
CA PHE A 108 2.28 1.41 -13.54
C PHE A 108 2.41 2.56 -14.54
N ARG A 109 3.15 3.62 -14.17
CA ARG A 109 3.40 4.75 -15.07
C ARG A 109 4.29 4.35 -16.24
N GLU A 110 5.37 3.62 -15.97
CA GLU A 110 6.32 3.19 -17.00
C GLU A 110 5.71 2.15 -17.95
N SER A 111 4.73 1.36 -17.49
CA SER A 111 3.96 0.44 -18.32
C SER A 111 2.75 1.08 -19.00
N ASP A 112 2.50 2.37 -18.79
CA ASP A 112 1.33 3.11 -19.32
C ASP A 112 0.00 2.40 -18.99
N GLY A 113 -0.13 1.86 -17.77
CA GLY A 113 -1.29 1.11 -17.31
C GLY A 113 -1.25 -0.40 -17.58
N GLY A 114 -0.18 -0.90 -18.21
CA GLY A 114 0.06 -2.30 -18.50
C GLY A 114 -0.42 -2.75 -19.88
N PHE A 115 0.02 -3.94 -20.30
CA PHE A 115 -0.23 -4.48 -21.65
C PHE A 115 -1.72 -4.69 -21.99
N TYR A 116 -2.54 -5.01 -20.99
CA TYR A 116 -3.97 -5.33 -21.14
C TYR A 116 -4.88 -4.28 -20.49
N LYS A 117 -4.41 -3.03 -20.36
CA LYS A 117 -5.17 -1.93 -19.75
C LYS A 117 -6.58 -1.72 -20.31
N ASP A 118 -6.77 -1.99 -21.59
CA ASP A 118 -8.05 -1.83 -22.29
C ASP A 118 -9.07 -2.92 -21.94
N TYR A 119 -8.65 -4.03 -21.31
CA TYR A 119 -9.55 -5.11 -20.91
C TYR A 119 -10.67 -4.63 -19.97
N HIS A 120 -10.38 -3.61 -19.15
CA HIS A 120 -11.32 -3.06 -18.18
C HIS A 120 -12.16 -1.90 -18.74
N ALA A 121 -11.87 -1.45 -19.96
CA ALA A 121 -12.66 -0.44 -20.66
C ALA A 121 -13.94 -1.03 -21.28
N TRP A 122 -14.09 -2.37 -21.28
CA TRP A 122 -15.29 -3.02 -21.75
C TRP A 122 -16.48 -2.69 -20.84
N LYS A 123 -17.50 -2.05 -21.42
CA LYS A 123 -18.79 -1.81 -20.79
C LYS A 123 -19.85 -2.69 -21.44
N PRO A 124 -20.71 -3.39 -20.68
CA PRO A 124 -21.89 -3.99 -21.26
C PRO A 124 -22.81 -2.90 -21.81
N GLU A 125 -23.61 -3.27 -22.81
CA GLU A 125 -24.69 -2.38 -23.30
C GLU A 125 -25.61 -1.96 -22.13
N PRO A 126 -26.05 -0.69 -22.07
CA PRO A 126 -26.98 -0.23 -21.06
C PRO A 126 -28.23 -1.11 -21.01
N THR A 127 -28.68 -1.44 -19.81
CA THR A 127 -29.89 -2.27 -19.66
C THR A 127 -31.08 -1.39 -19.35
N VAL A 128 -32.22 -1.68 -19.99
CA VAL A 128 -33.48 -1.04 -19.66
C VAL A 128 -34.11 -1.83 -18.51
N ARG A 129 -34.36 -1.18 -17.37
CA ARG A 129 -35.08 -1.80 -16.26
C ARG A 129 -36.17 -0.90 -15.70
N VAL A 130 -37.13 -1.52 -15.02
CA VAL A 130 -38.13 -0.84 -14.21
C VAL A 130 -37.69 -0.95 -12.75
N PRO A 131 -37.26 0.16 -12.10
CA PRO A 131 -36.92 0.16 -10.68
C PRO A 131 -38.08 -0.37 -9.82
N PHE A 132 -37.75 -1.07 -8.74
CA PHE A 132 -38.75 -1.62 -7.82
C PHE A 132 -39.64 -0.49 -7.26
N GLY A 133 -40.96 -0.62 -7.44
CA GLY A 133 -41.93 0.40 -7.00
C GLY A 133 -42.16 1.55 -7.99
N SER A 134 -41.64 1.47 -9.22
CA SER A 134 -41.88 2.46 -10.28
C SER A 134 -42.58 1.85 -11.49
N SER A 135 -43.18 2.70 -12.33
CA SER A 135 -43.77 2.32 -13.63
C SER A 135 -42.95 2.84 -14.82
N GLU A 136 -41.86 3.55 -14.54
CA GLU A 136 -41.06 4.28 -15.53
C GLU A 136 -39.83 3.47 -15.90
N LEU A 137 -39.53 3.39 -17.21
CA LEU A 137 -38.34 2.73 -17.71
C LEU A 137 -37.14 3.64 -17.48
N VAL A 138 -36.09 3.11 -16.85
CA VAL A 138 -34.83 3.83 -16.66
C VAL A 138 -33.74 3.08 -17.43
N LEU A 139 -32.95 3.83 -18.19
CA LEU A 139 -31.67 3.35 -18.72
C LEU A 139 -30.70 3.22 -17.55
N GLU A 140 -30.35 1.99 -17.17
CA GLU A 140 -29.26 1.75 -16.24
C GLU A 140 -27.95 1.75 -17.02
N GLU A 141 -27.22 2.86 -16.92
CA GLU A 141 -25.83 2.92 -17.35
C GLU A 141 -24.96 2.20 -16.32
N TRP A 142 -24.06 1.36 -16.80
CA TRP A 142 -23.03 0.78 -15.96
C TRP A 142 -22.10 1.91 -15.47
N PRO A 143 -21.71 1.91 -14.19
CA PRO A 143 -20.78 2.91 -13.67
C PRO A 143 -19.50 2.89 -14.50
N ASP A 144 -18.87 4.06 -14.64
CA ASP A 144 -17.56 4.14 -15.28
C ASP A 144 -16.59 3.16 -14.60
N PRO A 145 -15.84 2.36 -15.38
CA PRO A 145 -14.83 1.50 -14.81
C PRO A 145 -13.83 2.37 -14.03
N PRO A 146 -13.23 1.83 -12.96
CA PRO A 146 -12.21 2.56 -12.23
C PRO A 146 -11.07 2.95 -13.18
N PRO A 147 -10.42 4.10 -12.94
CA PRO A 147 -9.32 4.55 -13.79
C PRO A 147 -8.09 3.62 -13.76
N ALA A 148 -7.98 2.78 -12.73
CA ALA A 148 -7.14 1.60 -12.74
C ALA A 148 -7.79 0.48 -11.90
N VAL A 149 -7.59 -0.76 -12.31
CA VAL A 149 -8.10 -1.94 -11.59
C VAL A 149 -7.34 -2.28 -10.32
N PHE A 150 -6.09 -1.84 -10.25
CA PHE A 150 -5.26 -1.94 -9.06
C PHE A 150 -5.63 -0.83 -8.08
N SER A 151 -6.68 -1.04 -7.29
CA SER A 151 -7.11 -0.08 -6.28
C SER A 151 -7.56 -0.74 -4.99
N HIS A 152 -7.33 -0.04 -3.88
CA HIS A 152 -8.00 -0.29 -2.61
C HIS A 152 -9.22 0.64 -2.52
N ALA A 153 -10.40 0.10 -2.20
CA ALA A 153 -11.64 0.87 -2.28
C ALA A 153 -11.64 2.14 -1.41
N SER A 154 -11.04 2.08 -0.22
CA SER A 154 -10.83 3.24 0.67
C SER A 154 -9.78 4.28 0.19
N TYR A 155 -9.16 4.10 -0.97
CA TYR A 155 -8.08 4.94 -1.51
C TYR A 155 -8.31 5.29 -2.99
N ARG A 156 -9.58 5.32 -3.44
CA ARG A 156 -9.97 5.62 -4.83
C ARG A 156 -10.07 7.11 -5.16
N ASP A 157 -10.02 7.99 -4.17
CA ASP A 157 -10.07 9.44 -4.38
C ASP A 157 -8.68 9.94 -4.80
N PHE A 158 -8.23 9.53 -5.98
CA PHE A 158 -6.85 9.69 -6.44
C PHE A 158 -6.46 11.15 -6.69
N ASP A 159 -7.41 12.04 -6.94
CA ASP A 159 -7.15 13.47 -7.17
C ASP A 159 -6.47 14.19 -5.99
N GLN A 160 -6.54 13.61 -4.78
CA GLN A 160 -5.86 14.17 -3.60
C GLN A 160 -4.40 13.73 -3.47
N HIS A 161 -3.95 12.78 -4.28
CA HIS A 161 -2.63 12.18 -4.20
C HIS A 161 -1.66 12.84 -5.20
N PRO A 162 -0.40 13.12 -4.82
CA PRO A 162 0.56 13.81 -5.68
C PRO A 162 0.74 13.16 -7.05
N GLU A 163 0.72 11.82 -7.13
CA GLU A 163 0.86 11.07 -8.39
C GLU A 163 -0.46 10.48 -8.90
N GLY A 164 -1.60 10.96 -8.36
CA GLY A 164 -2.92 10.60 -8.84
C GLY A 164 -3.20 9.10 -8.81
N ILE A 165 -3.59 8.55 -9.96
CA ILE A 165 -3.91 7.12 -10.14
C ILE A 165 -2.72 6.23 -9.75
N ALA A 166 -1.48 6.68 -9.96
CA ALA A 166 -0.31 5.88 -9.64
C ALA A 166 -0.19 5.61 -8.13
N ASP A 167 -0.50 6.58 -7.28
CA ASP A 167 -0.52 6.39 -5.83
C ASP A 167 -1.65 5.42 -5.39
N MET A 168 -2.79 5.43 -6.10
CA MET A 168 -3.85 4.43 -5.88
C MET A 168 -3.35 3.00 -6.14
N VAL A 169 -2.53 2.81 -7.18
CA VAL A 169 -1.86 1.53 -7.47
C VAL A 169 -0.84 1.19 -6.39
N GLY A 170 -0.08 2.17 -5.89
CA GLY A 170 0.86 1.99 -4.79
C GLY A 170 0.17 1.45 -3.52
N TYR A 171 -0.99 2.00 -3.14
CA TYR A 171 -1.77 1.48 -2.00
C TYR A 171 -2.30 0.06 -2.25
N TRP A 172 -2.63 -0.27 -3.50
CA TRP A 172 -2.99 -1.64 -3.85
C TRP A 172 -1.79 -2.58 -3.67
N VAL A 173 -0.59 -2.19 -4.10
CA VAL A 173 0.65 -2.95 -3.86
C VAL A 173 0.90 -3.18 -2.37
N GLU A 174 0.74 -2.14 -1.55
CA GLU A 174 0.85 -2.30 -0.10
C GLU A 174 -0.14 -3.34 0.44
N GLY A 175 -1.39 -3.25 -0.01
CA GLY A 175 -2.43 -4.20 0.34
C GLY A 175 -2.05 -5.65 0.04
N GLN A 176 -1.41 -5.88 -1.10
CA GLN A 176 -0.97 -7.20 -1.54
C GLN A 176 0.24 -7.69 -0.74
N ILE A 177 1.27 -6.86 -0.60
CA ILE A 177 2.56 -7.23 0.01
C ILE A 177 2.47 -7.29 1.54
N PHE A 178 1.72 -6.39 2.18
CA PHE A 178 1.65 -6.29 3.65
C PHE A 178 0.32 -6.78 4.23
N GLY A 179 -0.63 -7.22 3.39
CA GLY A 179 -1.96 -7.65 3.84
C GLY A 179 -2.94 -6.51 4.12
N GLY A 180 -2.57 -5.28 3.77
CA GLY A 180 -3.38 -4.07 3.86
C GLY A 180 -2.50 -2.82 3.69
N VAL A 181 -3.13 -1.64 3.58
CA VAL A 181 -2.38 -0.38 3.52
C VAL A 181 -1.72 -0.12 4.87
N VAL A 182 -0.43 0.23 4.85
CA VAL A 182 0.36 0.43 6.07
C VAL A 182 0.19 1.88 6.53
N VAL A 183 -0.30 2.06 7.74
CA VAL A 183 -0.59 3.38 8.32
C VAL A 183 0.22 3.56 9.60
N PHE A 184 0.79 4.74 9.80
CA PHE A 184 1.64 5.03 10.96
C PHE A 184 0.97 6.04 11.88
N ASP A 185 1.08 5.83 13.20
CA ASP A 185 0.77 6.88 14.18
C ASP A 185 1.87 7.93 14.17
N ARG A 186 1.53 9.09 13.62
CA ARG A 186 2.41 10.24 13.48
C ARG A 186 2.51 11.10 14.73
N GLY A 187 1.74 10.79 15.78
CA GLY A 187 1.68 11.63 16.97
C GLY A 187 1.10 13.02 16.69
N ALA A 188 1.25 13.93 17.65
CA ALA A 188 0.66 15.26 17.59
C ALA A 188 1.33 16.20 16.58
N ASP A 189 2.59 15.91 16.20
CA ASP A 189 3.39 16.77 15.32
C ASP A 189 3.43 16.31 13.87
N ASP A 190 2.72 15.23 13.53
CA ASP A 190 2.69 14.59 12.22
C ASP A 190 4.09 14.13 11.71
N THR A 191 5.03 13.92 12.63
CA THR A 191 6.42 13.52 12.33
C THR A 191 6.79 12.17 12.93
N GLY A 192 6.01 11.72 13.90
CA GLY A 192 6.22 10.50 14.64
C GLY A 192 6.09 9.24 13.80
N CYS A 193 6.48 8.15 14.44
CA CYS A 193 6.24 6.79 14.01
C CYS A 193 6.08 5.96 15.28
N ASN A 194 5.04 6.28 16.05
CA ASN A 194 4.84 5.74 17.39
C ASN A 194 4.31 4.31 17.33
N ASP A 195 3.49 4.02 16.33
CA ASP A 195 2.87 2.73 16.11
C ASP A 195 2.57 2.53 14.62
N VAL A 196 2.35 1.29 14.23
CA VAL A 196 2.01 0.90 12.86
C VAL A 196 0.70 0.10 12.85
N PHE A 197 -0.10 0.34 11.83
CA PHE A 197 -1.44 -0.19 11.65
C PHE A 197 -1.58 -0.73 10.24
N ILE A 198 -2.42 -1.75 10.08
CA ILE A 198 -2.83 -2.27 8.78
C ILE A 198 -4.30 -1.91 8.55
N HIS A 199 -4.58 -1.33 7.39
CA HIS A 199 -5.93 -1.15 6.86
C HIS A 199 -6.19 -2.22 5.79
N PRO A 200 -6.83 -3.34 6.14
CA PRO A 200 -7.09 -4.42 5.19
C PRO A 200 -8.15 -4.05 4.16
N PHE A 201 -8.23 -4.84 3.08
CA PHE A 201 -9.32 -4.82 2.08
C PHE A 201 -10.71 -5.19 2.64
N ASN A 202 -10.86 -5.32 3.96
CA ASN A 202 -12.12 -5.70 4.60
C ASN A 202 -13.14 -4.55 4.46
N PRO A 203 -14.41 -4.82 4.16
CA PRO A 203 -15.48 -3.81 4.19
C PRO A 203 -15.64 -3.09 5.54
N ARG A 204 -15.14 -3.67 6.64
CA ARG A 204 -15.07 -3.02 7.95
C ARG A 204 -13.88 -2.06 7.99
N ARG A 205 -14.19 -0.75 7.98
CA ARG A 205 -13.27 0.41 8.01
C ARG A 205 -12.47 0.56 9.31
N LEU A 206 -11.70 -0.48 9.63
CA LEU A 206 -11.01 -0.66 10.89
C LEU A 206 -9.49 -0.67 10.65
N LEU A 207 -8.77 0.03 11.52
CA LEU A 207 -7.31 -0.03 11.59
C LEU A 207 -6.88 -1.07 12.63
N PHE A 208 -5.98 -1.96 12.24
CA PHE A 208 -5.43 -3.01 13.10
C PHE A 208 -4.00 -2.65 13.48
N GLN A 209 -3.78 -2.24 14.72
CA GLN A 209 -2.44 -2.01 15.25
C GLN A 209 -1.63 -3.31 15.25
N LEU A 210 -0.39 -3.28 14.76
CA LEU A 210 0.52 -4.43 14.87
C LEU A 210 0.99 -4.60 16.31
N SER A 211 1.01 -5.84 16.78
CA SER A 211 1.64 -6.20 18.05
C SER A 211 3.16 -6.14 17.95
N GLU A 212 3.86 -6.02 19.08
CA GLU A 212 5.32 -6.13 19.12
C GLU A 212 5.81 -7.46 18.54
N VAL A 213 5.03 -8.54 18.68
CA VAL A 213 5.35 -9.85 18.11
C VAL A 213 5.32 -9.79 16.58
N GLN A 214 4.32 -9.13 15.99
CA GLN A 214 4.22 -8.94 14.54
C GLN A 214 5.35 -8.04 14.01
N ILE A 215 5.65 -6.93 14.70
CA ILE A 215 6.76 -6.02 14.34
C ILE A 215 8.10 -6.77 14.38
N ASN A 216 8.36 -7.52 15.44
CA ASN A 216 9.58 -8.31 15.57
C ASN A 216 9.65 -9.40 14.51
N ARG A 217 8.58 -10.17 14.27
CA ARG A 217 8.53 -11.20 13.23
C ARG A 217 8.87 -10.64 11.85
N PHE A 218 8.32 -9.48 11.48
CA PHE A 218 8.66 -8.83 10.21
C PHE A 218 10.14 -8.47 10.13
N CYS A 219 10.69 -7.86 11.18
CA CYS A 219 12.09 -7.45 11.19
C CYS A 219 13.03 -8.65 11.20
N ASP A 220 12.72 -9.69 11.97
CA ASP A 220 13.49 -10.94 12.00
C ASP A 220 13.48 -11.60 10.62
N PHE A 221 12.33 -11.64 9.95
CA PHE A 221 12.23 -12.07 8.56
C PHE A 221 13.13 -11.23 7.65
N CYS A 222 13.07 -9.90 7.73
CA CYS A 222 13.86 -9.00 6.88
C CYS A 222 15.36 -9.13 7.11
N LEU A 223 15.79 -9.41 8.34
CA LEU A 223 17.19 -9.37 8.77
C LEU A 223 17.85 -10.74 8.92
N ALA A 224 17.10 -11.84 8.82
CA ALA A 224 17.66 -13.19 8.91
C ALA A 224 18.78 -13.43 7.86
N SER A 225 19.80 -14.20 8.20
CA SER A 225 20.77 -14.64 7.20
C SER A 225 20.10 -15.57 6.18
N ASN A 226 20.37 -15.41 4.89
CA ASN A 226 19.87 -16.33 3.86
C ASN A 226 20.52 -17.70 4.02
N THR A 227 19.94 -18.59 4.81
CA THR A 227 20.33 -20.00 4.82
C THR A 227 19.68 -20.69 3.63
N ALA A 228 20.50 -21.19 2.72
CA ALA A 228 20.05 -21.96 1.56
C ALA A 228 19.27 -23.21 2.01
N GLY A 229 17.96 -23.21 1.80
CA GLY A 229 17.13 -24.40 1.97
C GLY A 229 15.73 -24.20 2.55
N ASP A 230 15.39 -23.02 3.08
CA ASP A 230 14.05 -22.79 3.62
C ASP A 230 13.08 -22.29 2.55
N SER A 231 11.90 -22.93 2.47
CA SER A 231 10.73 -22.43 1.75
C SER A 231 10.47 -20.98 2.18
N THR A 232 10.13 -20.11 1.22
CA THR A 232 9.73 -18.72 1.49
C THR A 232 8.70 -18.72 2.63
N PRO A 233 9.00 -18.13 3.80
CA PRO A 233 8.06 -18.09 4.90
C PRO A 233 6.74 -17.45 4.44
N GLU A 234 5.60 -17.95 4.92
CA GLU A 234 4.32 -17.25 4.79
C GLU A 234 4.51 -15.76 5.16
N ASN A 235 3.86 -14.87 4.41
CA ASN A 235 3.97 -13.43 4.57
C ASN A 235 3.94 -13.04 6.08
N PRO A 236 5.03 -12.45 6.61
CA PRO A 236 5.19 -12.28 8.06
C PRO A 236 4.16 -11.32 8.68
N ILE A 237 3.46 -10.53 7.86
CA ILE A 237 2.48 -9.50 8.30
C ILE A 237 1.04 -9.97 8.08
N VAL A 238 0.77 -11.26 7.79
CA VAL A 238 -0.62 -11.74 7.74
C VAL A 238 -1.34 -11.35 9.03
N ILE A 239 -2.44 -10.61 8.87
CA ILE A 239 -3.30 -10.15 9.95
C ILE A 239 -3.87 -11.40 10.65
N LYS A 240 -3.17 -11.83 11.70
CA LYS A 240 -3.73 -12.74 12.68
C LYS A 240 -4.45 -11.84 13.68
N GLU A 241 -5.74 -12.04 13.87
CA GLU A 241 -6.53 -11.42 14.93
C GLU A 241 -5.96 -11.86 16.30
N GLU A 242 -4.79 -11.35 16.69
CA GLU A 242 -4.22 -11.58 18.01
C GLU A 242 -4.99 -10.71 19.01
N LEU A 243 -6.18 -11.19 19.41
CA LEU A 243 -6.98 -11.00 20.64
C LEU A 243 -7.04 -9.64 21.38
N HIS A 244 -6.31 -8.60 21.02
CA HIS A 244 -6.15 -7.35 21.76
C HIS A 244 -5.92 -6.15 20.83
N THR A 245 -6.51 -6.14 19.64
CA THR A 245 -6.33 -4.99 18.74
C THR A 245 -7.05 -3.78 19.31
N ARG A 246 -6.30 -2.70 19.54
CA ARG A 246 -6.87 -1.35 19.59
C ARG A 246 -7.41 -1.02 18.20
N CYS A 247 -8.61 -1.52 17.96
CA CYS A 247 -9.35 -1.34 16.74
C CYS A 247 -9.98 0.06 16.78
N ARG A 248 -9.50 0.97 15.92
CA ARG A 248 -10.07 2.31 15.79
C ARG A 248 -10.93 2.37 14.53
N SER A 249 -12.11 2.97 14.65
CA SER A 249 -12.90 3.34 13.48
C SER A 249 -12.15 4.42 12.71
N TRP A 250 -12.07 4.28 11.38
CA TRP A 250 -11.45 5.27 10.51
C TRP A 250 -12.11 6.67 10.58
N ARG A 251 -13.35 6.80 11.11
CA ARG A 251 -14.05 8.09 11.22
C ARG A 251 -13.84 8.78 12.58
N ARG A 252 -13.36 10.04 12.48
CA ARG A 252 -13.19 11.09 13.51
C ARG A 252 -12.16 10.78 14.59
N GLY A 253 -10.96 11.36 14.43
CA GLY A 253 -10.02 11.53 15.54
C GLY A 253 -8.54 11.57 15.17
N VAL A 254 -8.14 12.42 14.20
CA VAL A 254 -6.80 13.03 14.28
C VAL A 254 -7.00 14.39 14.96
N PRO A 255 -6.54 14.59 16.21
CA PRO A 255 -6.55 15.93 16.82
C PRO A 255 -5.61 16.82 16.00
N GLY A 256 -6.14 17.84 15.33
CA GLY A 256 -5.32 18.82 14.60
C GLY A 256 -5.87 19.35 13.28
N ALA A 257 -6.92 18.77 12.71
CA ALA A 257 -7.54 19.30 11.50
C ALA A 257 -8.48 20.48 11.82
N SER A 258 -7.92 21.65 12.12
CA SER A 258 -8.63 22.92 11.94
C SER A 258 -8.75 23.19 10.45
N ILE A 259 -9.99 23.26 9.95
CA ILE A 259 -10.27 23.77 8.61
C ILE A 259 -10.07 25.30 8.67
N PRO A 260 -9.10 25.88 7.95
CA PRO A 260 -9.03 27.32 7.78
C PRO A 260 -10.09 27.73 6.76
N GLY A 261 -11.09 28.48 7.22
CA GLY A 261 -11.83 29.45 6.42
C GLY A 261 -12.72 28.90 5.31
N THR A 262 -14.02 28.96 5.54
CA THR A 262 -14.95 29.70 4.66
C THR A 262 -16.23 29.96 5.46
N PRO A 263 -16.93 31.07 5.18
CA PRO A 263 -17.38 32.11 6.12
C PRO A 263 -18.30 31.66 7.27
#